data_AF-A0A7V5C430-F1
#
_entry.id   AF-A0A7V5C430-F1
#
_cell.length_a   1.000
_cell.length_b   1.000
_cell.length_c   1.000
_cell.angle_alpha   90.00
_cell.angle_beta   90.00
_cell.angle_gamma   90.00
#
_symmetry.space_group_name_H-M   'P 1'
#
loop_
_entity.id
_entity.type
_entity.pdbx_description
1 polymer ?
#
loop_
_entity_poly.entity_id
_entity_poly.type
_entity_poly.pdbx_seq_one_letter_code
_entity_poly.pdbx_strand_id
1 'polypeptide(L)' 'VIFAGVRVAVVMSIGIGAIAAYIGAGGLGHYIFMGISQTYDTMIQAGALTVAIMAIVVDYVFGLIENRLVSKGLREG' A
#
# COMPACT_ATOMS: atom_id res chain seq x y z
N VAL A 1 -13.65 7.58 13.59
CA VAL A 1 -14.18 7.03 12.30
C VAL A 1 -13.56 7.66 11.06
N ILE A 2 -13.28 8.98 11.02
CA ILE A 2 -12.66 9.65 9.86
C ILE A 2 -11.27 9.10 9.55
N PHE A 3 -10.39 8.98 10.54
CA PHE A 3 -9.03 8.46 10.33
C PHE A 3 -8.98 6.99 9.89
N ALA A 4 -9.90 6.15 10.37
CA ALA A 4 -10.06 4.79 9.88
C ALA A 4 -10.40 4.77 8.37
N GLY A 5 -11.27 5.69 7.92
CA GLY A 5 -11.58 5.87 6.50
C GLY A 5 -10.36 6.34 5.68
N VAL A 6 -9.56 7.26 6.22
CA VAL A 6 -8.32 7.73 5.56
C VAL A 6 -7.34 6.57 5.37
N ARG A 7 -7.15 5.74 6.41
CA ARG A 7 -6.27 4.57 6.34
C ARG A 7 -6.69 3.61 5.21
N VAL A 8 -7.98 3.27 5.16
CA VAL A 8 -8.53 2.41 4.10
C VAL A 8 -8.34 3.04 2.71
N ALA A 9 -8.60 4.33 2.56
CA ALA A 9 -8.42 5.04 1.29
C ALA A 9 -6.96 5.04 0.80
N VAL A 10 -6.00 5.20 1.72
CA VAL A 10 -4.57 5.13 1.41
C VAL A 10 -4.18 3.72 0.95
N VAL A 11 -4.59 2.68 1.68
CA VAL A 11 -4.30 1.29 1.30
C VAL A 11 -4.92 0.93 -0.06
N MET A 12 -6.16 1.37 -0.32
CA MET A 12 -6.80 1.19 -1.63
C MET A 12 -6.04 1.92 -2.75
N SER A 13 -5.56 3.14 -2.49
CA SER A 13 -4.78 3.91 -3.46
C SER A 13 -3.46 3.22 -3.82
N ILE A 14 -2.81 2.56 -2.87
CA ILE A 14 -1.61 1.73 -3.12
C ILE A 14 -1.97 0.52 -3.97
N GLY A 15 -3.10 -0.15 -3.70
CA GLY A 15 -3.59 -1.26 -4.53
C GLY A 15 -3.85 -0.84 -5.98
N ILE A 16 -4.51 0.31 -6.17
CA ILE A 16 -4.75 0.89 -7.50
C ILE A 16 -3.43 1.25 -8.19
N GLY A 17 -2.47 1.83 -7.46
CA GLY A 17 -1.13 2.13 -7.98
C GLY A 17 -0.34 0.89 -8.39
N ALA A 18 -0.51 -0.23 -7.67
CA ALA A 18 0.10 -1.50 -8.05
C ALA A 18 -0.48 -2.02 -9.38
N ILE A 19 -1.79 -1.89 -9.59
CA ILE A 19 -2.45 -2.23 -10.86
C ILE A 19 -2.07 -1.23 -11.97
N ALA A 20 -1.81 0.04 -11.64
CA ALA A 20 -1.39 1.05 -12.62
C ALA A 20 -0.05 0.71 -13.30
N ALA A 21 0.79 -0.13 -12.70
CA ALA A 21 1.97 -0.66 -13.36
C ALA A 21 1.63 -1.53 -14.59
N TYR A 22 0.40 -2.06 -14.69
CA TYR A 22 -0.08 -2.83 -15.84
C TYR A 22 -0.17 -1.98 -17.12
N ILE A 23 -0.65 -0.75 -16.99
CA ILE A 23 -0.89 0.18 -18.10
C ILE A 23 0.39 0.93 -18.53
N GLY A 24 1.56 0.43 -18.15
CA GLY A 24 2.86 0.97 -18.58
C GLY A 24 3.30 2.25 -17.85
N ALA A 25 2.61 2.65 -16.78
CA ALA A 25 2.98 3.82 -15.97
C ALA A 25 4.34 3.67 -15.26
N GLY A 26 4.90 2.46 -15.22
CA GLY A 26 6.06 2.12 -14.39
C GLY A 26 5.70 2.11 -12.90
N GLY A 27 6.49 1.42 -12.07
CA GLY A 27 6.29 1.36 -10.62
C GLY A 27 6.50 -0.01 -10.00
N LEU A 28 6.10 -0.16 -8.73
CA LEU A 28 6.36 -1.36 -7.90
C LEU A 28 5.71 -2.63 -8.44
N GLY A 29 4.59 -2.50 -9.17
CA GLY A 29 3.92 -3.60 -9.84
C GLY A 29 4.62 -4.08 -11.13
N HIS A 30 5.64 -3.37 -11.62
CA HIS A 30 6.35 -3.75 -12.85
C HIS A 30 7.01 -5.13 -12.74
N TYR A 31 7.53 -5.48 -11.56
CA TYR A 31 8.07 -6.82 -11.29
C TYR A 31 6.99 -7.91 -11.27
N ILE A 32 5.78 -7.59 -10.81
CA ILE A 32 4.63 -8.51 -10.86
C ILE A 32 4.27 -8.79 -12.32
N PHE A 33 4.15 -7.75 -13.14
CA PHE A 33 3.77 -7.89 -14.54
C PHE A 33 4.85 -8.53 -15.41
N MET A 34 6.13 -8.23 -15.18
CA MET A 34 7.22 -8.97 -15.81
C MET A 34 7.12 -10.46 -15.45
N GLY A 35 6.95 -10.81 -14.17
CA GLY A 35 6.78 -12.22 -13.75
C GLY A 35 5.60 -12.93 -14.42
N ILE A 36 4.46 -12.25 -14.56
CA ILE A 36 3.28 -12.76 -15.29
C ILE A 36 3.63 -13.01 -16.76
N SER A 37 4.28 -12.05 -17.42
CA SER A 37 4.63 -12.16 -18.85
C SER A 37 5.63 -13.29 -19.13
N GLN A 38 6.42 -13.64 -18.12
CA GLN A 38 7.49 -14.62 -18.22
C GLN A 38 7.07 -16.01 -17.69
N THR A 39 5.88 -16.15 -17.08
CA THR A 39 5.42 -17.39 -16.40
C THR A 39 6.42 -17.87 -15.33
N TYR A 40 7.10 -16.92 -14.67
CA TYR A 40 7.98 -17.19 -13.54
C TYR A 40 7.28 -16.80 -12.25
N ASP A 41 6.60 -17.76 -11.63
CA ASP A 41 5.83 -17.56 -10.39
C ASP A 41 6.67 -16.95 -9.26
N THR A 42 7.96 -17.26 -9.21
CA THR A 42 8.90 -16.70 -8.22
C THR A 42 9.02 -15.18 -8.34
N MET A 43 8.95 -14.65 -9.56
CA MET A 43 9.07 -13.21 -9.83
C MET A 43 7.75 -12.48 -9.54
N ILE A 44 6.61 -13.15 -9.77
CA ILE A 44 5.28 -12.68 -9.35
C ILE A 44 5.23 -12.57 -7.83
N GLN A 45 5.69 -13.61 -7.11
CA GLN A 45 5.73 -13.62 -5.65
C GLN A 45 6.67 -12.55 -5.09
N ALA A 46 7.85 -12.36 -5.68
CA ALA A 46 8.78 -11.31 -5.26
C ALA A 46 8.18 -9.91 -5.45
N GLY A 47 7.51 -9.66 -6.58
CA GLY A 47 6.81 -8.40 -6.83
C GLY A 47 5.65 -8.18 -5.86
N ALA A 48 4.82 -9.21 -5.64
CA ALA A 48 3.69 -9.15 -4.71
C ALA A 48 4.15 -8.91 -3.27
N LEU A 49 5.24 -9.58 -2.84
CA LEU A 49 5.84 -9.39 -1.53
C LEU A 49 6.36 -7.96 -1.35
N THR A 50 7.01 -7.40 -2.38
CA THR A 50 7.50 -6.01 -2.36
C THR A 50 6.36 -5.01 -2.19
N VAL A 51 5.25 -5.19 -2.94
CA VAL A 51 4.07 -4.33 -2.82
C VAL A 51 3.40 -4.49 -1.46
N ALA A 52 3.27 -5.72 -0.95
CA ALA A 52 2.67 -5.99 0.36
C ALA A 52 3.46 -5.34 1.50
N ILE A 53 4.79 -5.44 1.48
CA ILE A 53 5.67 -4.78 2.45
C ILE A 53 5.44 -3.27 2.41
N MET A 54 5.40 -2.67 1.22
CA MET A 54 5.19 -1.24 1.10
C MET A 54 3.82 -0.79 1.60
N ALA A 55 2.76 -1.56 1.30
CA ALA A 55 1.42 -1.30 1.81
C ALA A 55 1.39 -1.33 3.34
N ILE A 56 2.03 -2.32 3.97
CA ILE A 56 2.13 -2.44 5.42
C ILE A 56 2.93 -1.26 6.01
N VAL A 57 4.05 -0.90 5.41
CA VAL A 57 4.87 0.24 5.86
C VAL A 57 4.07 1.52 5.83
N VAL A 58 3.35 1.78 4.74
CA VAL A 58 2.52 2.99 4.62
C VAL A 58 1.36 2.95 5.62
N ASP A 59 0.67 1.83 5.77
CA ASP A 59 -0.40 1.66 6.76
C ASP A 59 0.10 1.95 8.19
N TYR A 60 1.28 1.42 8.52
CA TYR A 60 1.92 1.64 9.82
C TYR A 60 2.32 3.11 10.04
N VAL A 61 2.89 3.76 9.02
CA VAL A 61 3.24 5.19 9.07
C VAL A 61 1.97 6.03 9.28
N PHE A 62 0.89 5.74 8.56
CA PHE A 62 -0.39 6.43 8.76
C PHE A 62 -0.99 6.16 10.14
N GLY A 63 -0.85 4.95 10.69
CA GLY A 63 -1.25 4.65 12.06
C GLY A 63 -0.44 5.42 13.12
N LEU A 64 0.86 5.60 12.90
CA LEU A 64 1.70 6.44 13.76
C LEU A 64 1.34 7.92 13.66
N ILE A 65 1.09 8.40 12.44
CA ILE A 65 0.64 9.77 12.18
C ILE A 65 -0.73 10.00 12.83
N GLU A 66 -1.66 9.05 12.72
CA GLU A 66 -2.93 9.07 13.42
C GLU A 66 -2.71 9.16 14.94
N ASN A 67 -1.85 8.34 15.53
CA ASN A 67 -1.57 8.42 16.97
C ASN A 67 -0.94 9.76 17.41
N ARG A 68 -0.19 10.43 16.54
CA ARG A 68 0.40 11.76 16.84
C ARG A 68 -0.55 12.92 16.57
N LEU A 69 -1.36 12.87 15.51
CA LEU A 69 -2.35 13.90 15.18
C LEU A 69 -3.57 13.77 16.10
N VAL A 70 -3.96 12.54 16.41
CA VAL A 70 -4.88 12.16 17.50
C VAL A 70 -4.06 12.04 18.81
N SER A 71 -3.10 12.96 19.04
CA SER A 71 -2.46 13.09 20.34
C SER A 71 -3.42 13.81 21.29
N LYS A 72 -4.05 13.01 22.17
CA LYS A 72 -4.53 13.35 23.53
C LYS A 72 -5.50 14.54 23.75
N GLY A 73 -5.88 15.33 22.74
CA GLY A 73 -6.77 16.48 22.92
C GLY A 73 -8.28 16.20 22.97
N LEU A 74 -8.72 14.97 22.69
CA LEU A 74 -10.15 14.58 22.61
C LEU A 74 -10.48 13.38 23.51
N ARG A 75 -9.65 13.11 24.52
CA ARG A 75 -9.85 12.05 25.51
C ARG A 75 -10.39 12.56 26.84
N GLU A 76 -10.88 13.79 26.86
CA GLU A 76 -11.71 14.35 27.95
C GLU A 76 -12.99 14.88 27.32
N GLY A 77 -14.06 14.11 27.51
CA GLY A 77 -15.41 14.33 27.01
C GLY A 77 -16.25 13.10 27.33
#